data_AF-A0A3L6JN97-F1
#
_entry.id   AF-A0A3L6JN97-F1
#
_cell.length_a   1.000
_cell.length_b   1.000
_cell.length_c   1.000
_cell.angle_alpha   90.00
_cell.angle_beta   90.00
_cell.angle_gamma   90.00
#
_symmetry.space_group_name_H-M   'P 1'
#
loop_
_entity.id
_entity.type
_entity.pdbx_description
1 polymer ?
#
loop_
_entity_poly.entity_id
_entity_poly.type
_entity_poly.pdbx_seq_one_letter_code
_entity_poly.pdbx_strand_id
1 'polypeptide(L)'
;MRKEEAAIRKEEEKIKEKEERMLSSFAHSFSLFWASKRLRWLSVVFVFGLIWTTFIYSYGPHVIPSGILLTLTILTGGLWPFFFMLAAALALLHLERLIASQTSYRKSFSILLPWLALSGYLVLVVWTRFLAAFLLLIFGVAFFGWVSFQAFFATRTSLHYADDVYMKSHNLLIKGLAVLSNFFCYAAIIGSFYFTVYVLNPSEILNQPREIPLIVGTVFALGFNFANFLYMVRHRHTTILDNLALFGLFISLYSAYFIYEAGRPITVGINWVSVSISVFFVIYTMGSVGETLREKSHIRAHWTLTAESSAALTFFLASGYYFADAFLSVLFAEPALATAIGVTFKLLIFPFVAVLTEAHHMITRVGAPPERTLVPDQIESGPGSTEGGTSSLQ
;
A
#
# COMPACT_ATOMS: atom_id res chain seq x y z
N MET A 1 -0.38 -41.63 -20.07
CA MET A 1 -1.57 -40.94 -20.62
C MET A 1 -2.72 -40.84 -19.61
N ARG A 2 -3.70 -41.75 -19.49
CA ARG A 2 -4.89 -41.49 -18.62
C ARG A 2 -4.62 -41.16 -17.14
N LYS A 3 -3.58 -41.75 -16.52
CA LYS A 3 -3.19 -41.43 -15.12
C LYS A 3 -2.46 -40.09 -14.98
N GLU A 4 -1.78 -39.67 -16.02
CA GLU A 4 -0.99 -38.42 -16.08
C GLU A 4 -1.90 -37.23 -16.36
N GLU A 5 -2.84 -37.38 -17.30
CA GLU A 5 -3.92 -36.42 -17.54
C GLU A 5 -4.79 -36.22 -16.29
N ALA A 6 -5.10 -37.32 -15.56
CA ALA A 6 -5.86 -37.23 -14.31
C ALA A 6 -5.07 -36.56 -13.17
N ALA A 7 -3.74 -36.65 -13.17
CA ALA A 7 -2.88 -35.99 -12.20
C ALA A 7 -2.78 -34.48 -12.48
N ILE A 8 -2.58 -34.11 -13.74
CA ILE A 8 -2.55 -32.70 -14.20
C ILE A 8 -3.89 -32.02 -13.89
N ARG A 9 -5.02 -32.66 -14.22
CA ARG A 9 -6.35 -32.11 -13.97
C ARG A 9 -6.64 -31.90 -12.47
N LYS A 10 -6.17 -32.82 -11.61
CA LYS A 10 -6.26 -32.66 -10.15
C LYS A 10 -5.35 -31.55 -9.62
N GLU A 11 -4.22 -31.29 -10.26
CA GLU A 11 -3.32 -30.20 -9.89
C GLU A 11 -3.89 -28.84 -10.34
N GLU A 12 -4.45 -28.77 -11.55
CA GLU A 12 -5.19 -27.60 -12.06
C GLU A 12 -6.40 -27.26 -11.17
N GLU A 13 -7.19 -28.26 -10.75
CA GLU A 13 -8.30 -28.05 -9.82
C GLU A 13 -7.83 -27.49 -8.48
N LYS A 14 -6.69 -27.97 -7.94
CA LYS A 14 -6.11 -27.43 -6.70
C LYS A 14 -5.60 -26.00 -6.84
N ILE A 15 -5.03 -25.64 -8.00
CA ILE A 15 -4.57 -24.27 -8.27
C ILE A 15 -5.78 -23.34 -8.34
N LYS A 16 -6.80 -23.73 -9.11
CA LYS A 16 -8.03 -22.95 -9.26
C LYS A 16 -8.75 -22.77 -7.93
N GLU A 17 -8.87 -23.83 -7.13
CA GLU A 17 -9.45 -23.76 -5.79
C GLU A 17 -8.67 -22.80 -4.88
N LYS A 18 -7.34 -22.74 -5.00
CA LYS A 18 -6.50 -21.80 -4.23
C LYS A 18 -6.63 -20.36 -4.70
N GLU A 19 -6.67 -20.11 -6.01
CA GLU A 19 -6.91 -18.77 -6.57
C GLU A 19 -8.30 -18.25 -6.17
N GLU A 20 -9.32 -19.10 -6.25
CA GLU A 20 -10.68 -18.80 -5.79
C GLU A 20 -10.69 -18.54 -4.28
N ARG A 21 -9.93 -19.29 -3.47
CA ARG A 21 -9.75 -19.01 -2.03
C ARG A 21 -9.07 -17.67 -1.77
N MET A 22 -8.07 -17.27 -2.56
CA MET A 22 -7.38 -15.98 -2.39
C MET A 22 -8.31 -14.80 -2.70
N LEU A 23 -8.95 -14.84 -3.88
CA LEU A 23 -9.89 -13.80 -4.29
C LEU A 23 -11.11 -13.74 -3.37
N SER A 24 -11.62 -14.89 -2.92
CA SER A 24 -12.72 -14.94 -1.95
C SER A 24 -12.29 -14.47 -0.56
N SER A 25 -11.06 -14.75 -0.11
CA SER A 25 -10.50 -14.22 1.14
C SER A 25 -10.43 -12.70 1.09
N PHE A 26 -9.85 -12.14 0.02
CA PHE A 26 -9.78 -10.70 -0.18
C PHE A 26 -11.19 -10.08 -0.26
N ALA A 27 -12.09 -10.67 -1.04
CA ALA A 27 -13.47 -10.19 -1.18
C ALA A 27 -14.24 -10.26 0.16
N HIS A 28 -13.99 -11.30 0.96
CA HIS A 28 -14.57 -11.46 2.29
C HIS A 28 -14.02 -10.42 3.26
N SER A 29 -12.70 -10.23 3.30
CA SER A 29 -12.03 -9.21 4.11
C SER A 29 -12.48 -7.79 3.75
N PHE A 30 -12.63 -7.51 2.46
CA PHE A 30 -13.23 -6.27 1.98
C PHE A 30 -14.71 -6.17 2.41
N SER A 31 -15.48 -7.25 2.30
CA SER A 31 -16.87 -7.28 2.77
C SER A 31 -16.98 -7.03 4.28
N LEU A 32 -16.08 -7.56 5.11
CA LEU A 32 -16.02 -7.30 6.55
C LEU A 32 -15.77 -5.81 6.83
N PHE A 33 -14.88 -5.18 6.07
CA PHE A 33 -14.66 -3.74 6.13
C PHE A 33 -15.97 -2.97 5.83
N TRP A 34 -16.69 -3.35 4.77
CA TRP A 34 -17.96 -2.71 4.40
C TRP A 34 -19.14 -3.08 5.30
N ALA A 35 -19.08 -4.16 6.07
CA ALA A 35 -20.12 -4.51 7.03
C ALA A 35 -20.26 -3.41 8.10
N SER A 36 -19.13 -2.87 8.57
CA SER A 36 -19.10 -1.79 9.56
C SER A 36 -19.64 -0.47 8.98
N LYS A 37 -20.81 -0.02 9.48
CA LYS A 37 -21.38 1.30 9.12
C LYS A 37 -20.42 2.45 9.41
N ARG A 38 -19.60 2.32 10.46
CA ARG A 38 -18.60 3.32 10.86
C ARG A 38 -17.49 3.42 9.83
N LEU A 39 -16.91 2.29 9.43
CA LEU A 39 -15.84 2.26 8.43
C LEU A 39 -16.34 2.80 7.09
N ARG A 40 -17.55 2.40 6.66
CA ARG A 40 -18.23 2.98 5.49
C ARG A 40 -18.34 4.50 5.57
N TRP A 41 -18.76 5.02 6.73
CA TRP A 41 -18.87 6.47 6.93
C TRP A 41 -17.52 7.16 6.81
N LEU A 42 -16.48 6.63 7.47
CA LEU A 42 -15.12 7.18 7.38
C LEU A 42 -14.59 7.13 5.94
N SER A 43 -14.88 6.06 5.19
CA SER A 43 -14.55 5.98 3.76
C SER A 43 -15.24 7.06 2.93
N VAL A 44 -16.52 7.36 3.18
CA VAL A 44 -17.24 8.45 2.49
C VAL A 44 -16.59 9.80 2.80
N VAL A 45 -16.27 10.07 4.07
CA VAL A 45 -15.57 11.30 4.48
C VAL A 45 -14.19 11.39 3.82
N PHE A 46 -13.48 10.27 3.74
CA PHE A 46 -12.16 10.18 3.10
C PHE A 46 -12.25 10.48 1.59
N VAL A 47 -13.18 9.84 0.88
CA VAL A 47 -13.40 10.07 -0.55
C VAL A 47 -13.76 11.53 -0.82
N PHE A 48 -14.60 12.14 0.02
CA PHE A 48 -14.92 13.55 -0.10
C PHE A 48 -13.67 14.44 0.08
N GLY A 49 -12.84 14.15 1.08
CA GLY A 49 -11.57 14.86 1.29
C GLY A 49 -10.57 14.68 0.16
N LEU A 50 -10.52 13.49 -0.45
CA LEU A 50 -9.72 13.24 -1.66
C LEU A 50 -10.20 14.08 -2.84
N ILE A 51 -11.49 14.02 -3.16
CA ILE A 51 -12.09 14.80 -4.26
C ILE A 51 -11.79 16.28 -4.07
N TRP A 52 -11.95 16.79 -2.83
CA TRP A 52 -11.67 18.18 -2.51
C TRP A 52 -10.19 18.55 -2.69
N THR A 53 -9.28 17.71 -2.20
CA THR A 53 -7.83 17.96 -2.31
C THR A 53 -7.37 17.88 -3.77
N THR A 54 -7.88 16.91 -4.53
CA THR A 54 -7.64 16.80 -5.98
C THR A 54 -8.20 18.00 -6.72
N PHE A 55 -9.38 18.50 -6.35
CA PHE A 55 -9.93 19.71 -6.95
C PHE A 55 -9.02 20.92 -6.74
N ILE A 56 -8.51 21.13 -5.51
CA ILE A 56 -7.57 22.20 -5.21
C ILE A 56 -6.28 22.03 -6.02
N TYR A 57 -5.73 20.82 -6.06
CA TYR A 57 -4.51 20.52 -6.81
C TYR A 57 -4.67 20.81 -8.31
N SER A 58 -5.73 20.29 -8.93
CA SER A 58 -5.91 20.35 -10.39
C SER A 58 -6.49 21.67 -10.89
N TYR A 59 -7.39 22.29 -10.13
CA TYR A 59 -8.12 23.49 -10.58
C TYR A 59 -7.79 24.73 -9.77
N GLY A 60 -7.25 24.58 -8.56
CA GLY A 60 -6.95 25.71 -7.67
C GLY A 60 -6.04 26.76 -8.30
N PRO A 61 -4.90 26.40 -8.93
CA PRO A 61 -4.04 27.36 -9.62
C PRO A 61 -4.70 28.14 -10.76
N HIS A 62 -5.79 27.63 -11.32
CA HIS A 62 -6.49 28.24 -12.45
C HIS A 62 -7.70 29.09 -12.03
N VAL A 63 -8.37 28.71 -10.95
CA VAL A 63 -9.65 29.30 -10.52
C VAL A 63 -9.47 30.23 -9.32
N ILE A 64 -8.46 29.99 -8.49
CA ILE A 64 -8.26 30.71 -7.22
C ILE A 64 -7.08 31.67 -7.36
N PRO A 65 -7.23 32.95 -6.98
CA PRO A 65 -6.12 33.90 -6.96
C PRO A 65 -4.94 33.39 -6.14
N SER A 66 -3.73 33.49 -6.68
CA SER A 66 -2.50 32.96 -6.07
C SER A 66 -2.27 33.46 -4.63
N GLY A 67 -2.65 34.70 -4.33
CA GLY A 67 -2.51 35.31 -3.00
C GLY A 67 -3.34 34.64 -1.90
N ILE A 68 -4.41 33.91 -2.23
CA ILE A 68 -5.24 33.18 -1.26
C ILE A 68 -5.17 31.66 -1.43
N LEU A 69 -4.63 31.17 -2.56
CA LEU A 69 -4.56 29.75 -2.87
C LEU A 69 -3.81 28.96 -1.81
N LEU A 70 -2.63 29.42 -1.37
CA LEU A 70 -1.85 28.74 -0.32
C LEU A 70 -2.65 28.61 0.98
N THR A 71 -3.27 29.70 1.43
CA THR A 71 -4.10 29.71 2.64
C THR A 71 -5.30 28.79 2.51
N LEU A 72 -5.98 28.79 1.36
CA LEU A 72 -7.12 27.91 1.12
C LEU A 72 -6.70 26.44 1.10
N THR A 73 -5.58 26.12 0.44
CA THR A 73 -5.01 24.76 0.41
C THR A 73 -4.71 24.27 1.80
N ILE A 74 -4.04 25.08 2.64
CA ILE A 74 -3.73 24.70 4.02
C ILE A 74 -5.01 24.48 4.83
N LEU A 75 -5.94 25.45 4.83
CA LEU A 75 -7.11 25.40 5.70
C LEU A 75 -8.11 24.32 5.30
N THR A 76 -8.35 24.16 3.99
CA THR A 76 -9.39 23.24 3.50
C THR A 76 -8.84 21.90 3.04
N GLY A 77 -7.59 21.84 2.57
CA GLY A 77 -6.89 20.60 2.26
C GLY A 77 -6.29 19.95 3.51
N GLY A 78 -5.68 20.73 4.40
CA GLY A 78 -5.10 20.23 5.66
C GLY A 78 -6.14 19.77 6.68
N LEU A 79 -7.40 20.17 6.51
CA LEU A 79 -8.53 19.75 7.34
C LEU A 79 -8.65 18.22 7.43
N TRP A 80 -8.52 17.53 6.29
CA TRP A 80 -8.75 16.09 6.16
C TRP A 80 -7.70 15.24 6.88
N PRO A 81 -6.39 15.42 6.65
CA PRO A 81 -5.38 14.67 7.41
C PRO A 81 -5.47 14.95 8.90
N PHE A 82 -5.76 16.16 9.34
CA PHE A 82 -5.92 16.44 10.77
C PHE A 82 -7.17 15.79 11.36
N PHE A 83 -8.27 15.71 10.61
CA PHE A 83 -9.44 14.93 11.02
C PHE A 83 -9.10 13.45 11.19
N PHE A 84 -8.43 12.84 10.21
CA PHE A 84 -8.07 11.43 10.29
C PHE A 84 -6.98 11.14 11.33
N MET A 85 -6.08 12.10 11.59
CA MET A 85 -5.12 12.01 12.68
C MET A 85 -5.83 11.94 14.03
N LEU A 86 -6.79 12.85 14.28
CA LEU A 86 -7.60 12.82 15.51
C LEU A 86 -8.43 11.53 15.57
N ALA A 87 -8.99 11.09 14.45
CA ALA A 87 -9.73 9.85 14.37
C ALA A 87 -8.86 8.63 14.73
N ALA A 88 -7.63 8.58 14.22
CA ALA A 88 -6.67 7.54 14.52
C ALA A 88 -6.25 7.56 16.00
N ALA A 89 -5.95 8.74 16.55
CA ALA A 89 -5.63 8.90 17.97
C ALA A 89 -6.77 8.42 18.89
N LEU A 90 -8.01 8.80 18.61
CA LEU A 90 -9.16 8.35 19.39
C LEU A 90 -9.44 6.86 19.21
N ALA A 91 -9.27 6.32 18.00
CA ALA A 91 -9.45 4.89 17.76
C ALA A 91 -8.39 4.03 18.45
N LEU A 92 -7.15 4.53 18.59
CA LEU A 92 -6.11 3.89 19.41
C LEU A 92 -6.51 3.84 20.90
N LEU A 93 -7.22 4.87 21.38
CA LEU A 93 -7.76 4.94 22.73
C LEU A 93 -9.11 4.21 22.89
N HIS A 94 -9.57 3.48 21.87
CA HIS A 94 -10.89 2.80 21.85
C HIS A 94 -12.08 3.75 22.05
N LEU A 95 -11.92 5.01 21.63
CA LEU A 95 -12.93 6.07 21.68
C LEU A 95 -13.55 6.34 20.29
N GLU A 96 -13.52 5.37 19.39
CA GLU A 96 -13.96 5.54 18.01
C GLU A 96 -15.47 5.87 17.88
N ARG A 97 -16.25 5.61 18.93
CA ARG A 97 -17.66 6.02 19.06
C ARG A 97 -17.85 7.54 19.06
N LEU A 98 -16.83 8.29 19.45
CA LEU A 98 -16.85 9.75 19.47
C LEU A 98 -16.68 10.38 18.09
N ILE A 99 -16.20 9.63 17.09
CA ILE A 99 -15.97 10.14 15.73
C ILE A 99 -17.14 9.76 14.82
N ALA A 100 -17.65 8.53 14.97
CA ALA A 100 -18.72 8.04 14.13
C ALA A 100 -19.55 6.95 14.83
N SER A 101 -20.86 7.00 14.58
CA SER A 101 -21.85 6.08 15.13
C SER A 101 -21.91 4.79 14.30
N GLN A 102 -22.03 3.65 15.00
CA GLN A 102 -22.30 2.37 14.34
C GLN A 102 -23.77 2.19 13.94
N THR A 103 -24.70 3.00 14.45
CA THR A 103 -26.15 2.77 14.25
C THR A 103 -26.75 3.69 13.20
N SER A 104 -26.33 4.96 13.14
CA SER A 104 -26.97 5.99 12.32
C SER A 104 -25.98 6.91 11.60
N TYR A 105 -26.11 7.03 10.27
CA TYR A 105 -25.35 7.98 9.46
C TYR A 105 -25.65 9.43 9.81
N ARG A 106 -26.90 9.76 10.14
CA ARG A 106 -27.28 11.11 10.58
C ARG A 106 -26.55 11.52 11.84
N LYS A 107 -26.40 10.58 12.79
CA LYS A 107 -25.62 10.81 14.01
C LYS A 107 -24.14 10.98 13.71
N SER A 108 -23.58 10.16 12.81
CA SER A 108 -22.19 10.30 12.36
C SER A 108 -21.93 11.66 11.68
N PHE A 109 -22.88 12.16 10.89
CA PHE A 109 -22.79 13.48 10.28
C PHE A 109 -22.84 14.61 11.32
N SER A 110 -23.74 14.55 12.31
CA SER A 110 -23.77 15.55 13.39
C SER A 110 -22.50 15.55 14.23
N ILE A 111 -21.86 14.39 14.41
CA ILE A 111 -20.59 14.25 15.12
C ILE A 111 -19.42 14.77 14.27
N LEU A 112 -19.48 14.62 12.94
CA LEU A 112 -18.42 15.07 12.04
C LEU A 112 -18.16 16.58 12.15
N LEU A 113 -19.22 17.39 12.21
CA LEU A 113 -19.11 18.86 12.21
C LEU A 113 -18.20 19.45 13.31
N PRO A 114 -18.39 19.13 14.61
CA PRO A 114 -17.48 19.63 15.65
C PRO A 114 -16.05 19.11 15.48
N TRP A 115 -15.86 17.89 14.97
CA TRP A 115 -14.51 17.37 14.69
C TRP A 115 -13.85 18.10 13.51
N LEU A 116 -14.59 18.42 12.45
CA LEU A 116 -14.05 19.25 11.36
C LEU A 116 -13.70 20.65 11.86
N ALA A 117 -14.55 21.27 12.68
CA ALA A 117 -14.24 22.57 13.29
C ALA A 117 -12.96 22.50 14.14
N LEU A 118 -12.82 21.46 14.97
CA LEU A 118 -11.63 21.24 15.79
C LEU A 118 -10.38 20.97 14.92
N SER A 119 -10.50 20.16 13.86
CA SER A 119 -9.42 19.91 12.91
C SER A 119 -8.99 21.18 12.19
N GLY A 120 -9.92 22.02 11.75
CA GLY A 120 -9.61 23.31 11.13
C GLY A 120 -8.90 24.27 12.08
N TYR A 121 -9.37 24.34 13.34
CA TYR A 121 -8.68 25.10 14.38
C TYR A 121 -7.27 24.56 14.64
N LEU A 122 -7.11 23.23 14.74
CA LEU A 122 -5.82 22.59 14.99
C LEU A 122 -4.84 22.83 13.83
N VAL A 123 -5.30 22.72 12.58
CA VAL A 123 -4.50 23.09 11.39
C VAL A 123 -4.04 24.53 11.49
N LEU A 124 -4.93 25.47 11.82
CA LEU A 124 -4.60 26.89 11.94
C LEU A 124 -3.55 27.14 13.03
N VAL A 125 -3.72 26.55 14.22
CA VAL A 125 -2.77 26.68 15.32
C VAL A 125 -1.42 26.07 14.95
N VAL A 126 -1.41 24.85 14.43
CA VAL A 126 -0.16 24.14 14.10
C VAL A 126 0.56 24.83 12.95
N TRP A 127 -0.15 25.31 11.92
CA TRP A 127 0.42 26.08 10.83
C TRP A 127 1.04 27.40 11.30
N THR A 128 0.28 28.20 12.08
CA THR A 128 0.70 29.56 12.44
C THR A 128 1.73 29.61 13.57
N ARG A 129 1.73 28.62 14.48
CA ARG A 129 2.58 28.60 15.67
C ARG A 129 3.66 27.52 15.66
N PHE A 130 3.46 26.46 14.88
CA PHE A 130 4.31 25.27 14.90
C PHE A 130 4.65 24.78 13.49
N LEU A 131 5.06 25.69 12.59
CA LEU A 131 5.35 25.38 11.19
C LEU A 131 6.29 24.18 11.01
N ALA A 132 7.34 24.06 11.83
CA ALA A 132 8.25 22.92 11.77
C ALA A 132 7.54 21.59 12.07
N ALA A 133 6.67 21.57 13.09
CA ALA A 133 5.88 20.38 13.43
C ALA A 133 4.81 20.09 12.36
N PHE A 134 4.23 21.12 11.74
CA PHE A 134 3.33 20.97 10.59
C PHE A 134 4.03 20.25 9.43
N LEU A 135 5.20 20.74 9.03
CA LEU A 135 5.97 20.14 7.93
C LEU A 135 6.43 18.72 8.28
N LEU A 136 6.87 18.47 9.50
CA LEU A 136 7.25 17.13 9.96
C LEU A 136 6.05 16.16 9.95
N LEU A 137 4.88 16.61 10.39
CA LEU A 137 3.67 15.79 10.39
C LEU A 137 3.24 15.43 8.95
N ILE A 138 3.20 16.42 8.07
CA ILE A 138 2.70 16.23 6.70
C ILE A 138 3.71 15.48 5.83
N PHE A 139 4.97 15.92 5.79
CA PHE A 139 5.99 15.29 4.94
C PHE A 139 6.66 14.10 5.62
N GLY A 140 7.05 14.26 6.89
CA GLY A 140 7.75 13.24 7.66
C GLY A 140 6.86 12.03 7.98
N VAL A 141 5.68 12.28 8.55
CA VAL A 141 4.80 11.19 9.01
C VAL A 141 3.83 10.76 7.91
N ALA A 142 3.04 11.68 7.34
CA ALA A 142 1.97 11.27 6.44
C ALA A 142 2.50 10.87 5.05
N PHE A 143 3.28 11.73 4.39
CA PHE A 143 3.79 11.47 3.05
C PHE A 143 4.77 10.28 3.04
N PHE A 144 5.85 10.34 3.82
CA PHE A 144 6.81 9.22 3.87
C PHE A 144 6.22 7.96 4.53
N GLY A 145 5.38 8.12 5.55
CA GLY A 145 4.70 7.00 6.17
C GLY A 145 3.77 6.30 5.19
N TRP A 146 3.02 7.02 4.35
CA TRP A 146 2.18 6.41 3.32
C TRP A 146 2.99 5.63 2.27
N VAL A 147 4.05 6.22 1.72
CA VAL A 147 4.89 5.55 0.72
C VAL A 147 5.55 4.30 1.33
N SER A 148 6.07 4.41 2.55
CA SER A 148 6.69 3.29 3.27
C SER A 148 5.66 2.21 3.60
N PHE A 149 4.46 2.61 3.99
CA PHE A 149 3.34 1.71 4.26
C PHE A 149 2.94 0.95 2.99
N GLN A 150 2.77 1.62 1.85
CA GLN A 150 2.47 0.96 0.57
C GLN A 150 3.56 -0.04 0.18
N ALA A 151 4.84 0.32 0.31
CA ALA A 151 5.96 -0.55 -0.01
C ALA A 151 5.98 -1.78 0.91
N PHE A 152 5.90 -1.57 2.23
CA PHE A 152 5.90 -2.64 3.22
C PHE A 152 4.74 -3.62 3.00
N PHE A 153 3.52 -3.12 2.77
CA PHE A 153 2.35 -3.97 2.55
C PHE A 153 2.42 -4.73 1.23
N ALA A 154 2.86 -4.08 0.13
CA ALA A 154 3.07 -4.76 -1.14
C ALA A 154 4.08 -5.92 -0.96
N THR A 155 5.22 -5.66 -0.34
CA THR A 155 6.25 -6.68 -0.09
C THR A 155 5.76 -7.79 0.82
N ARG A 156 5.17 -7.46 1.97
CA ARG A 156 4.71 -8.45 2.95
C ARG A 156 3.65 -9.37 2.37
N THR A 157 2.65 -8.82 1.68
CA THR A 157 1.57 -9.63 1.12
C THR A 157 2.07 -10.55 0.00
N SER A 158 2.96 -10.05 -0.87
CA SER A 158 3.58 -10.90 -1.90
C SER A 158 4.43 -12.03 -1.33
N LEU A 159 5.21 -11.76 -0.28
CA LEU A 159 6.02 -12.76 0.41
C LEU A 159 5.14 -13.78 1.16
N HIS A 160 4.09 -13.33 1.84
CA HIS A 160 3.15 -14.23 2.51
C HIS A 160 2.47 -15.20 1.54
N TYR A 161 2.04 -14.70 0.38
CA TYR A 161 1.50 -15.58 -0.68
C TYR A 161 2.54 -16.56 -1.23
N ALA A 162 3.82 -16.15 -1.28
CA ALA A 162 4.90 -17.03 -1.67
C ALA A 162 4.99 -18.26 -0.76
N ASP A 163 4.70 -18.09 0.54
CA ASP A 163 4.80 -19.16 1.53
C ASP A 163 3.63 -20.14 1.52
N ASP A 164 2.40 -19.66 1.32
CA ASP A 164 1.18 -20.48 1.43
C ASP A 164 1.00 -21.45 0.25
N VAL A 165 1.55 -21.11 -0.92
CA VAL A 165 1.49 -21.96 -2.09
C VAL A 165 2.78 -22.76 -2.13
N TYR A 166 2.81 -23.99 -1.61
CA TYR A 166 3.92 -24.94 -1.83
C TYR A 166 3.53 -25.98 -2.90
N MET A 167 4.17 -25.97 -4.08
CA MET A 167 4.09 -27.05 -5.07
C MET A 167 5.46 -27.69 -5.23
N LYS A 168 5.45 -29.01 -5.45
CA LYS A 168 6.62 -29.87 -5.31
C LYS A 168 7.57 -29.80 -6.52
N SER A 169 7.10 -29.33 -7.68
CA SER A 169 7.92 -29.21 -8.89
C SER A 169 7.32 -28.23 -9.90
N HIS A 170 8.15 -27.33 -10.42
CA HIS A 170 7.80 -26.40 -11.49
C HIS A 170 8.17 -26.94 -12.86
N ASN A 171 7.27 -26.73 -13.83
CA ASN A 171 7.57 -26.90 -15.25
C ASN A 171 8.70 -25.96 -15.68
N LEU A 172 9.57 -26.43 -16.58
CA LEU A 172 10.70 -25.65 -17.11
C LEU A 172 10.25 -24.31 -17.70
N LEU A 173 9.07 -24.28 -18.33
CA LEU A 173 8.46 -23.09 -18.92
C LEU A 173 8.22 -21.99 -17.88
N ILE A 174 7.70 -22.33 -16.69
CA ILE A 174 7.42 -21.36 -15.62
C ILE A 174 8.73 -20.76 -15.10
N LYS A 175 9.77 -21.59 -14.93
CA LYS A 175 11.11 -21.09 -14.55
C LYS A 175 11.68 -20.16 -15.62
N GLY A 176 11.51 -20.52 -16.89
CA GLY A 176 11.88 -19.67 -18.02
C GLY A 176 11.16 -18.33 -18.00
N LEU A 177 9.84 -18.33 -17.76
CA LEU A 177 9.05 -17.11 -17.62
C LEU A 177 9.48 -16.26 -16.42
N ALA A 178 9.79 -16.88 -15.28
CA ALA A 178 10.27 -16.17 -14.10
C ALA A 178 11.61 -15.46 -14.38
N VAL A 179 12.56 -16.15 -15.01
CA VAL A 179 13.84 -15.56 -15.42
C VAL A 179 13.63 -14.46 -16.45
N LEU A 180 12.79 -14.68 -17.46
CA LEU A 180 12.45 -13.70 -18.48
C LEU A 180 11.79 -12.46 -17.86
N SER A 181 10.89 -12.64 -16.89
CA SER A 181 10.27 -11.56 -16.11
C SER A 181 11.34 -10.70 -15.43
N ASN A 182 12.32 -11.32 -14.79
CA ASN A 182 13.40 -10.60 -14.13
C ASN A 182 14.29 -9.79 -15.12
N PHE A 183 14.56 -10.34 -16.31
CA PHE A 183 15.24 -9.57 -17.37
C PHE A 183 14.38 -8.42 -17.88
N PHE A 184 13.09 -8.63 -18.04
CA PHE A 184 12.14 -7.60 -18.41
C PHE A 184 12.07 -6.48 -17.36
N CYS A 185 12.15 -6.81 -16.07
CA CYS A 185 12.25 -5.82 -14.99
C CYS A 185 13.47 -4.89 -15.16
N TYR A 186 14.65 -5.46 -15.44
CA TYR A 186 15.84 -4.66 -15.74
C TYR A 186 15.64 -3.80 -16.98
N ALA A 187 15.09 -4.37 -18.06
CA ALA A 187 14.82 -3.65 -19.29
C ALA A 187 13.82 -2.50 -19.08
N ALA A 188 12.79 -2.69 -18.25
CA ALA A 188 11.81 -1.65 -17.93
C ALA A 188 12.44 -0.50 -17.14
N ILE A 189 13.24 -0.80 -16.11
CA ILE A 189 13.92 0.21 -15.29
C ILE A 189 14.94 0.99 -16.13
N ILE A 190 15.86 0.27 -16.80
CA ILE A 190 16.90 0.87 -17.63
C ILE A 190 16.30 1.60 -18.82
N GLY A 191 15.29 1.01 -19.47
CA GLY A 191 14.59 1.61 -20.61
C GLY A 191 13.85 2.88 -20.23
N SER A 192 13.16 2.90 -19.08
CA SER A 192 12.50 4.11 -18.58
C SER A 192 13.51 5.20 -18.24
N PHE A 193 14.63 4.86 -17.60
CA PHE A 193 15.70 5.80 -17.30
C PHE A 193 16.33 6.36 -18.59
N TYR A 194 16.68 5.47 -19.53
CA TYR A 194 17.25 5.87 -20.81
C TYR A 194 16.30 6.79 -21.59
N PHE A 195 15.02 6.42 -21.69
CA PHE A 195 14.02 7.22 -22.38
C PHE A 195 13.86 8.60 -21.72
N THR A 196 13.75 8.63 -20.39
CA THR A 196 13.63 9.86 -19.62
C THR A 196 14.82 10.80 -19.82
N VAL A 197 16.02 10.25 -19.70
CA VAL A 197 17.25 11.05 -19.69
C VAL A 197 17.64 11.44 -21.11
N TYR A 198 17.67 10.50 -22.05
CA TYR A 198 18.23 10.72 -23.39
C TYR A 198 17.19 11.06 -24.47
N VAL A 199 15.91 10.72 -24.28
CA VAL A 199 14.87 11.03 -25.27
C VAL A 199 14.06 12.26 -24.84
N LEU A 200 13.63 12.33 -23.59
CA LEU A 200 12.83 13.44 -23.10
C LEU A 200 13.65 14.67 -22.72
N ASN A 201 14.84 14.48 -22.13
CA ASN A 201 15.66 15.59 -21.60
C ASN A 201 17.13 15.58 -22.07
N PRO A 202 17.42 15.42 -23.38
CA PRO A 202 18.79 15.23 -23.88
C PRO A 202 19.77 16.36 -23.52
N SER A 203 19.27 17.57 -23.25
CA SER A 203 20.07 18.77 -22.93
C SER A 203 20.26 19.03 -21.43
N GLU A 204 19.53 18.33 -20.55
CA GLU A 204 19.44 18.67 -19.10
C GLU A 204 20.25 17.72 -18.20
N ILE A 205 20.78 16.63 -18.77
CA ILE A 205 21.39 15.45 -18.13
C ILE A 205 22.55 15.78 -17.16
N LEU A 206 23.35 16.82 -17.44
CA LEU A 206 24.59 17.10 -16.69
C LEU A 206 24.53 18.38 -15.85
N ASN A 207 23.50 19.20 -16.03
CA ASN A 207 23.49 20.57 -15.50
C ASN A 207 22.37 20.84 -14.49
N GLN A 208 21.44 19.91 -14.27
CA GLN A 208 20.32 20.12 -13.36
C GLN A 208 20.41 19.26 -12.08
N PRO A 209 20.30 19.86 -10.89
CA PRO A 209 20.30 19.14 -9.61
C PRO A 209 19.23 18.04 -9.47
N ARG A 210 18.18 18.08 -10.31
CA ARG A 210 17.06 17.12 -10.30
C ARG A 210 17.42 15.71 -10.80
N GLU A 211 18.55 15.57 -11.52
CA GLU A 211 18.96 14.28 -12.09
C GLU A 211 19.62 13.37 -11.04
N ILE A 212 20.24 13.95 -9.99
CA ILE A 212 20.91 13.17 -8.94
C ILE A 212 19.91 12.24 -8.23
N PRO A 213 18.75 12.72 -7.75
CA PRO A 213 17.79 11.83 -7.11
C PRO A 213 17.17 10.79 -8.06
N LEU A 214 17.03 11.11 -9.36
CA LEU A 214 16.57 10.16 -10.37
C LEU A 214 17.57 9.00 -10.54
N ILE A 215 18.86 9.32 -10.61
CA ILE A 215 19.95 8.33 -10.66
C ILE A 215 19.93 7.46 -9.40
N VAL A 216 19.89 8.07 -8.22
CA VAL A 216 19.89 7.32 -6.95
C VAL A 216 18.66 6.41 -6.85
N GLY A 217 17.48 6.91 -7.22
CA GLY A 217 16.25 6.13 -7.25
C GLY A 217 16.30 4.96 -8.23
N THR A 218 16.89 5.19 -9.42
CA THR A 218 17.12 4.13 -10.41
C THR A 218 18.08 3.07 -9.87
N VAL A 219 19.16 3.48 -9.19
CA VAL A 219 20.10 2.55 -8.54
C VAL A 219 19.40 1.72 -7.46
N PHE A 220 18.51 2.30 -6.65
CA PHE A 220 17.72 1.54 -5.69
C PHE A 220 16.76 0.56 -6.36
N ALA A 221 16.09 0.94 -7.45
CA ALA A 221 15.23 0.03 -8.21
C ALA A 221 16.02 -1.14 -8.81
N LEU A 222 17.22 -0.89 -9.35
CA LEU A 222 18.12 -1.93 -9.84
C LEU A 222 18.63 -2.83 -8.71
N GLY A 223 18.96 -2.25 -7.56
CA GLY A 223 19.37 -2.96 -6.36
C GLY A 223 18.27 -3.87 -5.82
N PHE A 224 17.02 -3.40 -5.83
CA PHE A 224 15.84 -4.22 -5.55
C PHE A 224 15.73 -5.40 -6.51
N ASN A 225 15.77 -5.15 -7.82
CA ASN A 225 15.63 -6.22 -8.80
C ASN A 225 16.78 -7.25 -8.69
N PHE A 226 17.97 -6.79 -8.29
CA PHE A 226 19.10 -7.67 -7.97
C PHE A 226 18.85 -8.53 -6.73
N ALA A 227 18.36 -7.95 -5.64
CA ALA A 227 18.00 -8.69 -4.42
C ALA A 227 16.91 -9.74 -4.71
N ASN A 228 15.86 -9.33 -5.43
CA ASN A 228 14.78 -10.21 -5.87
C ASN A 228 15.31 -11.35 -6.74
N PHE A 229 16.22 -11.07 -7.68
CA PHE A 229 16.88 -12.12 -8.47
C PHE A 229 17.65 -13.12 -7.60
N LEU A 230 18.43 -12.65 -6.62
CA LEU A 230 19.13 -13.55 -5.70
C LEU A 230 18.15 -14.43 -4.92
N TYR A 231 17.02 -13.87 -4.49
CA TYR A 231 15.99 -14.60 -3.78
C TYR A 231 15.29 -15.63 -4.68
N MET A 232 15.02 -15.29 -5.93
CA MET A 232 14.53 -16.20 -6.97
C MET A 232 15.52 -17.35 -7.24
N VAL A 233 16.82 -17.08 -7.35
CA VAL A 233 17.85 -18.13 -7.57
C VAL A 233 17.91 -19.10 -6.38
N ARG A 234 17.77 -18.58 -5.16
CA ARG A 234 17.70 -19.40 -3.94
C ARG A 234 16.45 -20.27 -3.91
N HIS A 235 15.32 -19.75 -4.36
CA HIS A 235 14.02 -20.42 -4.35
C HIS A 235 13.61 -20.99 -5.72
N ARG A 236 14.58 -21.22 -6.63
CA ARG A 236 14.33 -21.65 -8.03
C ARG A 236 13.62 -23.00 -8.19
N HIS A 237 13.52 -23.77 -7.11
CA HIS A 237 12.87 -25.08 -7.08
C HIS A 237 11.56 -25.07 -6.29
N THR A 238 11.15 -23.91 -5.77
CA THR A 238 9.91 -23.76 -5.01
C THR A 238 8.96 -22.81 -5.74
N THR A 239 7.68 -22.92 -5.42
CA THR A 239 6.57 -22.05 -5.84
C THR A 239 6.70 -20.60 -5.43
N ILE A 240 7.53 -20.32 -4.42
CA ILE A 240 7.89 -18.97 -4.03
C ILE A 240 8.42 -18.18 -5.24
N LEU A 241 9.06 -18.86 -6.20
CA LEU A 241 9.61 -18.26 -7.41
C LEU A 241 8.60 -17.41 -8.20
N ASP A 242 7.36 -17.87 -8.34
CA ASP A 242 6.37 -17.22 -9.20
C ASP A 242 5.87 -15.92 -8.56
N ASN A 243 5.58 -15.99 -7.26
CA ASN A 243 5.15 -14.82 -6.48
C ASN A 243 6.28 -13.79 -6.37
N LEU A 244 7.54 -14.22 -6.30
CA LEU A 244 8.69 -13.34 -6.39
C LEU A 244 8.90 -12.74 -7.77
N ALA A 245 8.68 -13.51 -8.84
CA ALA A 245 8.77 -12.99 -10.19
C ALA A 245 7.70 -11.92 -10.45
N LEU A 246 6.45 -12.15 -9.99
CA LEU A 246 5.35 -11.20 -10.08
C LEU A 246 5.55 -9.97 -9.19
N PHE A 247 6.06 -10.17 -7.97
CA PHE A 247 6.40 -9.08 -7.06
C PHE A 247 7.53 -8.23 -7.63
N GLY A 248 8.60 -8.86 -8.11
CA GLY A 248 9.70 -8.21 -8.81
C GLY A 248 9.21 -7.38 -10.00
N LEU A 249 8.30 -7.94 -10.80
CA LEU A 249 7.67 -7.26 -11.93
C LEU A 249 6.85 -6.05 -11.49
N PHE A 250 6.02 -6.20 -10.46
CA PHE A 250 5.19 -5.11 -9.93
C PHE A 250 6.04 -3.94 -9.46
N ILE A 251 7.04 -4.18 -8.60
CA ILE A 251 7.90 -3.12 -8.07
C ILE A 251 8.75 -2.49 -9.18
N SER A 252 9.21 -3.27 -10.15
CA SER A 252 10.03 -2.76 -11.27
C SER A 252 9.21 -1.91 -12.24
N LEU A 253 8.00 -2.31 -12.58
CA LEU A 253 7.08 -1.50 -13.39
C LEU A 253 6.66 -0.23 -12.64
N TYR A 254 6.42 -0.33 -11.34
CA TYR A 254 6.09 0.81 -10.50
C TYR A 254 7.25 1.80 -10.40
N SER A 255 8.49 1.30 -10.26
CA SER A 255 9.69 2.14 -10.27
C SER A 255 9.92 2.76 -11.65
N ALA A 256 9.77 1.99 -12.73
CA ALA A 256 9.86 2.49 -14.10
C ALA A 256 8.84 3.60 -14.38
N TYR A 257 7.63 3.49 -13.84
CA TYR A 257 6.62 4.54 -13.91
C TYR A 257 7.09 5.84 -13.22
N PHE A 258 7.63 5.79 -12.01
CA PHE A 258 8.13 7.01 -11.36
C PHE A 258 9.38 7.59 -12.01
N ILE A 259 10.24 6.75 -12.59
CA ILE A 259 11.37 7.23 -13.39
C ILE A 259 10.84 8.05 -14.57
N TYR A 260 9.84 7.53 -15.29
CA TYR A 260 9.18 8.24 -16.38
C TYR A 260 8.48 9.52 -15.91
N GLU A 261 7.70 9.45 -14.84
CA GLU A 261 6.97 10.60 -14.30
C GLU A 261 7.90 11.69 -13.75
N ALA A 262 9.06 11.33 -13.19
CA ALA A 262 10.06 12.29 -12.73
C ALA A 262 10.64 13.09 -13.91
N GLY A 263 10.72 12.44 -15.06
CA GLY A 263 11.38 12.92 -16.25
C GLY A 263 10.50 13.58 -17.29
N ARG A 264 9.21 13.31 -17.27
CA ARG A 264 8.33 13.82 -18.33
C ARG A 264 8.14 15.33 -18.21
N PRO A 265 8.00 16.05 -19.34
CA PRO A 265 7.62 17.45 -19.33
C PRO A 265 6.27 17.65 -18.61
N ILE A 266 6.11 18.78 -17.93
CA ILE A 266 4.85 19.10 -17.27
C ILE A 266 3.75 19.19 -18.34
N THR A 267 2.75 18.35 -18.21
CA THR A 267 1.52 18.48 -18.97
C THR A 267 0.42 18.92 -18.03
N VAL A 268 -0.30 19.99 -18.42
CA VAL A 268 -1.48 20.45 -17.69
C VAL A 268 -2.61 19.48 -18.06
N GLY A 269 -2.78 18.44 -17.26
CA GLY A 269 -3.78 17.40 -17.51
C GLY A 269 -3.88 16.40 -16.36
N ILE A 270 -5.06 15.80 -16.21
CA ILE A 270 -5.27 14.74 -15.24
C ILE A 270 -4.43 13.53 -15.67
N ASN A 271 -3.48 13.15 -14.83
CA ASN A 271 -2.75 11.90 -15.01
C ASN A 271 -3.62 10.73 -14.53
N TRP A 272 -4.41 10.17 -15.45
CA TRP A 272 -5.28 9.02 -15.17
C TRP A 272 -4.51 7.79 -14.68
N VAL A 273 -3.24 7.62 -15.06
CA VAL A 273 -2.40 6.52 -14.57
C VAL A 273 -2.08 6.72 -13.10
N SER A 274 -1.59 7.91 -12.71
CA SER A 274 -1.38 8.26 -11.30
C SER A 274 -2.64 8.07 -10.48
N VAL A 275 -3.79 8.56 -10.96
CA VAL A 275 -5.08 8.40 -10.27
C VAL A 275 -5.45 6.92 -10.11
N SER A 276 -5.29 6.11 -11.16
CA SER A 276 -5.62 4.68 -11.13
C SER A 276 -4.73 3.91 -10.14
N ILE A 277 -3.44 4.17 -10.16
CA ILE A 277 -2.46 3.62 -9.20
C ILE A 277 -2.85 3.99 -7.76
N SER A 278 -3.15 5.27 -7.55
CA SER A 278 -3.59 5.82 -6.28
C SER A 278 -4.85 5.12 -5.74
N VAL A 279 -5.87 4.96 -6.58
CA VAL A 279 -7.12 4.26 -6.25
C VAL A 279 -6.86 2.79 -5.98
N PHE A 280 -6.04 2.13 -6.80
CA PHE A 280 -5.64 0.74 -6.60
C PHE A 280 -5.02 0.53 -5.22
N PHE A 281 -4.04 1.35 -4.82
CA PHE A 281 -3.42 1.21 -3.50
C PHE A 281 -4.37 1.50 -2.35
N VAL A 282 -5.31 2.44 -2.50
CA VAL A 282 -6.34 2.69 -1.48
C VAL A 282 -7.22 1.44 -1.31
N ILE A 283 -7.76 0.90 -2.40
CA ILE A 283 -8.61 -0.30 -2.36
C ILE A 283 -7.84 -1.50 -1.82
N TYR A 284 -6.61 -1.69 -2.29
CA TYR A 284 -5.73 -2.76 -1.86
C TYR A 284 -5.42 -2.68 -0.36
N THR A 285 -5.14 -1.47 0.13
CA THR A 285 -4.93 -1.23 1.57
C THR A 285 -6.19 -1.52 2.38
N MET A 286 -7.37 -1.10 1.90
CA MET A 286 -8.65 -1.39 2.57
C MET A 286 -8.90 -2.89 2.68
N GLY A 287 -8.59 -3.67 1.64
CA GLY A 287 -8.68 -5.13 1.68
C GLY A 287 -7.71 -5.76 2.68
N SER A 288 -6.47 -5.26 2.75
CA SER A 288 -5.47 -5.74 3.72
C SER A 288 -5.81 -5.40 5.17
N VAL A 289 -6.38 -4.21 5.43
CA VAL A 289 -6.94 -3.85 6.74
C VAL A 289 -8.10 -4.79 7.10
N GLY A 290 -8.91 -5.18 6.12
CA GLY A 290 -9.94 -6.21 6.26
C GLY A 290 -9.41 -7.59 6.67
N GLU A 291 -8.25 -8.00 6.13
CA GLU A 291 -7.62 -9.27 6.51
C GLU A 291 -7.07 -9.23 7.94
N THR A 292 -6.46 -8.10 8.31
CA THR A 292 -6.00 -7.85 9.70
C THR A 292 -7.18 -7.93 10.69
N LEU A 293 -8.34 -7.48 10.26
CA LEU A 293 -9.63 -7.55 10.97
C LEU A 293 -10.06 -9.01 11.25
N ARG A 294 -9.87 -9.88 10.26
CA ARG A 294 -10.18 -11.31 10.34
C ARG A 294 -9.21 -12.05 11.25
N GLU A 295 -7.91 -11.89 11.03
CA GLU A 295 -6.86 -12.57 11.80
C GLU A 295 -6.88 -12.22 13.30
N LYS A 296 -7.16 -10.96 13.64
CA LYS A 296 -7.07 -10.47 15.04
C LYS A 296 -8.37 -10.58 15.83
N SER A 297 -9.45 -11.08 15.24
CA SER A 297 -10.68 -11.40 15.98
C SER A 297 -10.46 -12.40 17.14
N HIS A 298 -9.32 -13.11 17.16
CA HIS A 298 -8.98 -14.14 18.14
C HIS A 298 -7.90 -13.76 19.18
N ILE A 299 -7.20 -12.62 19.06
CA ILE A 299 -6.05 -12.29 19.94
C ILE A 299 -6.24 -10.92 20.63
N ARG A 300 -6.70 -10.95 21.89
CA ARG A 300 -6.78 -9.76 22.77
C ARG A 300 -5.45 -9.55 23.49
N ALA A 301 -4.58 -8.70 22.95
CA ALA A 301 -3.48 -8.10 23.73
C ALA A 301 -3.78 -6.61 23.99
N HIS A 302 -3.26 -6.05 25.09
CA HIS A 302 -3.64 -4.72 25.61
C HIS A 302 -3.25 -3.53 24.72
N TRP A 303 -2.44 -3.75 23.69
CA TRP A 303 -1.95 -2.75 22.72
C TRP A 303 -2.24 -3.16 21.27
N THR A 304 -3.36 -3.84 21.02
CA THR A 304 -3.71 -4.25 19.65
C THR A 304 -4.35 -3.09 18.89
N LEU A 305 -3.78 -2.78 17.72
CA LEU A 305 -4.44 -1.97 16.70
C LEU A 305 -5.78 -2.61 16.35
N THR A 306 -6.87 -1.93 16.70
CA THR A 306 -8.23 -2.27 16.27
C THR A 306 -8.40 -1.99 14.78
N ALA A 307 -9.40 -2.60 14.18
CA ALA A 307 -9.80 -2.35 12.80
C ALA A 307 -10.01 -0.86 12.48
N GLU A 308 -10.74 -0.19 13.37
CA GLU A 308 -10.98 1.25 13.26
C GLU A 308 -9.70 2.06 13.38
N SER A 309 -8.78 1.67 14.27
CA SER A 309 -7.49 2.36 14.40
C SER A 309 -6.62 2.16 13.15
N SER A 310 -6.58 0.95 12.59
CA SER A 310 -5.87 0.67 11.35
C SER A 310 -6.46 1.44 10.17
N ALA A 311 -7.79 1.44 10.02
CA ALA A 311 -8.46 2.19 8.95
C ALA A 311 -8.27 3.70 9.09
N ALA A 312 -8.42 4.25 10.30
CA ALA A 312 -8.22 5.68 10.54
C ALA A 312 -6.76 6.10 10.31
N LEU A 313 -5.78 5.27 10.73
CA LEU A 313 -4.37 5.49 10.45
C LEU A 313 -4.08 5.45 8.94
N THR A 314 -4.63 4.48 8.22
CA THR A 314 -4.55 4.40 6.76
C THR A 314 -5.10 5.67 6.11
N PHE A 315 -6.29 6.13 6.51
CA PHE A 315 -6.88 7.35 5.97
C PHE A 315 -6.07 8.59 6.32
N PHE A 316 -5.46 8.66 7.51
CA PHE A 316 -4.54 9.73 7.88
C PHE A 316 -3.32 9.77 6.96
N LEU A 317 -2.62 8.65 6.80
CA LEU A 317 -1.45 8.56 5.94
C LEU A 317 -1.82 8.90 4.49
N ALA A 318 -2.89 8.30 3.95
CA ALA A 318 -3.33 8.53 2.59
C ALA A 318 -3.75 9.99 2.37
N SER A 319 -4.65 10.54 3.18
CA SER A 319 -5.11 11.92 3.02
C SER A 319 -3.98 12.93 3.22
N GLY A 320 -3.06 12.67 4.14
CA GLY A 320 -1.88 13.53 4.34
C GLY A 320 -0.89 13.43 3.19
N TYR A 321 -0.75 12.27 2.53
CA TYR A 321 0.00 12.14 1.28
C TYR A 321 -0.60 12.98 0.15
N TYR A 322 -1.91 12.88 -0.11
CA TYR A 322 -2.55 13.69 -1.16
C TYR A 322 -2.49 15.18 -0.84
N PHE A 323 -2.67 15.53 0.44
CA PHE A 323 -2.52 16.91 0.88
C PHE A 323 -1.09 17.41 0.69
N ALA A 324 -0.06 16.62 1.03
CA ALA A 324 1.34 16.99 0.82
C ALA A 324 1.65 17.23 -0.66
N ASP A 325 1.13 16.39 -1.56
CA ASP A 325 1.30 16.52 -3.02
C ASP A 325 0.64 17.82 -3.54
N ALA A 326 -0.59 18.10 -3.10
CA ALA A 326 -1.30 19.33 -3.41
C ALA A 326 -0.61 20.57 -2.82
N PHE A 327 -0.11 20.46 -1.59
CA PHE A 327 0.56 21.53 -0.87
C PHE A 327 1.90 21.90 -1.52
N LEU A 328 2.73 20.91 -1.90
CA LEU A 328 3.96 21.17 -2.66
C LEU A 328 3.67 21.93 -3.95
N SER A 329 2.65 21.51 -4.67
CA SER A 329 2.28 22.08 -5.97
C SER A 329 1.80 23.52 -5.88
N VAL A 330 1.30 23.93 -4.72
CA VAL A 330 0.90 25.31 -4.43
C VAL A 330 2.04 26.11 -3.79
N LEU A 331 2.94 25.45 -3.07
CA LEU A 331 4.07 26.08 -2.39
C LEU A 331 5.15 26.56 -3.36
N PHE A 332 5.42 25.78 -4.42
CA PHE A 332 6.41 26.14 -5.42
C PHE A 332 5.76 26.90 -6.58
N ALA A 333 6.38 28.03 -6.95
CA ALA A 333 5.95 28.82 -8.12
C ALA A 333 6.12 28.06 -9.44
N GLU A 334 7.00 27.06 -9.47
CA GLU A 334 7.23 26.18 -10.61
C GLU A 334 6.62 24.79 -10.33
N PRO A 335 5.48 24.45 -10.96
CA PRO A 335 4.80 23.17 -10.76
C PRO A 335 5.65 21.94 -11.13
N ALA A 336 6.63 22.11 -12.04
CA ALA A 336 7.59 21.07 -12.42
C ALA A 336 8.38 20.61 -11.20
N LEU A 337 8.92 21.59 -10.47
CA LEU A 337 9.80 21.32 -9.35
C LEU A 337 9.03 20.61 -8.23
N ALA A 338 7.80 21.04 -7.94
CA ALA A 338 6.94 20.36 -6.96
C ALA A 338 6.65 18.91 -7.34
N THR A 339 6.27 18.67 -8.60
CA THR A 339 5.97 17.33 -9.10
C THR A 339 7.21 16.44 -9.09
N ALA A 340 8.33 16.97 -9.55
CA ALA A 340 9.62 16.28 -9.55
C ALA A 340 10.04 15.89 -8.13
N ILE A 341 9.99 16.82 -7.16
CA ILE A 341 10.30 16.55 -5.76
C ILE A 341 9.42 15.42 -5.21
N GLY A 342 8.11 15.51 -5.41
CA GLY A 342 7.16 14.48 -4.94
C GLY A 342 7.43 13.11 -5.55
N VAL A 343 7.65 13.05 -6.86
CA VAL A 343 7.94 11.80 -7.57
C VAL A 343 9.30 11.22 -7.19
N THR A 344 10.33 12.06 -7.12
CA THR A 344 11.66 11.70 -6.68
C THR A 344 11.65 11.04 -5.31
N PHE A 345 10.95 11.62 -4.33
CA PHE A 345 10.87 11.02 -3.00
C PHE A 345 10.19 9.66 -3.03
N LYS A 346 9.14 9.49 -3.83
CA LYS A 346 8.47 8.18 -4.04
C LYS A 346 9.45 7.18 -4.62
N LEU A 347 10.23 7.57 -5.64
CA LEU A 347 11.25 6.73 -6.27
C LEU A 347 12.41 6.36 -5.34
N LEU A 348 12.77 7.22 -4.38
CA LEU A 348 13.82 6.90 -3.41
C LEU A 348 13.32 5.94 -2.33
N ILE A 349 12.17 6.24 -1.74
CA ILE A 349 11.71 5.56 -0.52
C ILE A 349 11.06 4.21 -0.84
N PHE A 350 10.27 4.14 -1.90
CA PHE A 350 9.51 2.94 -2.20
C PHE A 350 10.40 1.71 -2.46
N PRO A 351 11.36 1.73 -3.42
CA PRO A 351 12.26 0.60 -3.63
C PRO A 351 13.20 0.38 -2.44
N PHE A 352 13.61 1.44 -1.73
CA PHE A 352 14.43 1.29 -0.52
C PHE A 352 13.72 0.49 0.58
N VAL A 353 12.46 0.83 0.89
CA VAL A 353 11.66 0.10 1.88
C VAL A 353 11.36 -1.32 1.41
N ALA A 354 11.12 -1.51 0.10
CA ALA A 354 10.94 -2.84 -0.47
C ALA A 354 12.19 -3.72 -0.26
N VAL A 355 13.39 -3.20 -0.57
CA VAL A 355 14.68 -3.87 -0.33
C VAL A 355 14.87 -4.22 1.13
N LEU A 356 14.62 -3.28 2.05
CA LEU A 356 14.77 -3.54 3.48
C LEU A 356 13.81 -4.63 3.97
N THR A 357 12.56 -4.59 3.53
CA THR A 357 11.54 -5.57 3.92
C THR A 357 11.89 -6.96 3.39
N GLU A 358 12.34 -7.03 2.13
CA GLU A 358 12.80 -8.27 1.52
C GLU A 358 14.06 -8.81 2.21
N ALA A 359 15.07 -7.96 2.44
CA ALA A 359 16.29 -8.34 3.14
C ALA A 359 16.02 -8.83 4.57
N HIS A 360 15.13 -8.16 5.29
CA HIS A 360 14.71 -8.60 6.63
C HIS A 360 14.03 -9.98 6.59
N HIS A 361 13.14 -10.20 5.62
CA HIS A 361 12.50 -11.49 5.42
C HIS A 361 13.51 -12.59 5.05
N MET A 362 14.49 -12.27 4.20
CA MET A 362 15.57 -13.19 3.86
C MET A 362 16.37 -13.61 5.08
N ILE A 363 16.78 -12.65 5.92
CA ILE A 363 17.58 -12.90 7.13
C ILE A 363 16.80 -13.77 8.12
N THR A 364 15.54 -13.43 8.38
CA THR A 364 14.69 -14.15 9.35
C THR A 364 14.36 -15.58 8.90
N ARG A 365 14.37 -15.86 7.59
CA ARG A 365 14.10 -17.18 7.03
C ARG A 365 15.32 -18.00 6.63
N VAL A 366 16.54 -17.54 6.90
CA VAL A 366 17.73 -18.37 6.70
C VAL A 366 17.67 -19.57 7.66
N GLY A 367 17.24 -20.73 7.16
CA GLY A 367 17.26 -22.01 7.88
C GLY A 367 15.94 -22.44 8.51
N ALA A 368 14.87 -21.64 8.40
CA ALA A 368 13.55 -22.03 8.89
C ALA A 368 12.84 -22.95 7.89
N PRO A 369 12.29 -24.12 8.30
CA PRO A 369 11.41 -24.91 7.44
C PRO A 369 10.14 -24.10 7.12
N PRO A 370 9.51 -24.31 5.95
CA PRO A 370 8.27 -23.61 5.60
C PRO A 370 7.22 -23.87 6.66
N GLU A 371 6.65 -22.80 7.21
CA GLU A 371 5.59 -22.85 8.21
C GLU A 371 4.39 -23.53 7.54
N ARG A 372 4.13 -24.79 7.90
CA ARG A 372 2.91 -25.47 7.46
C ARG A 372 1.75 -24.79 8.17
N THR A 373 1.02 -23.95 7.45
CA THR A 373 -0.32 -23.54 7.87
C THR A 373 -1.14 -24.82 8.08
N LEU A 374 -1.36 -25.17 9.35
CA LEU A 374 -2.23 -26.27 9.73
C LEU A 374 -3.63 -25.92 9.21
N VAL A 375 -4.10 -26.72 8.25
CA VAL A 375 -5.44 -26.59 7.68
C VAL A 375 -6.45 -26.70 8.82
N PRO A 376 -7.37 -25.73 9.03
CA PRO A 376 -8.37 -25.79 10.09
C PRO A 376 -9.23 -27.07 10.03
N ASP A 377 -9.45 -27.61 8.83
CA ASP A 377 -10.20 -28.86 8.61
C ASP A 377 -9.47 -30.14 9.10
N GLN A 378 -8.22 -30.05 9.56
CA GLN A 378 -7.51 -31.18 10.18
C GLN A 378 -7.64 -31.22 11.71
N ILE A 379 -8.30 -30.22 12.32
CA ILE A 379 -8.52 -30.21 13.78
C ILE A 379 -9.71 -31.09 14.18
N GLU A 380 -10.63 -31.42 13.27
CA GLU A 380 -11.84 -32.19 13.58
C GLU A 380 -11.76 -33.71 13.34
N SER A 381 -10.63 -34.24 12.86
CA SER A 381 -10.47 -35.70 12.67
C SER A 381 -9.28 -36.26 13.46
N GLY A 382 -9.27 -36.03 14.77
CA GLY A 382 -8.58 -36.94 15.67
C GLY A 382 -9.29 -38.31 15.66
N PRO A 383 -8.56 -39.44 15.65
CA PRO A 383 -9.19 -40.75 15.62
C PRO A 383 -10.07 -40.92 16.85
N GLY A 384 -11.37 -41.09 16.59
CA GLY A 384 -12.34 -41.42 17.62
C GLY A 384 -11.84 -42.60 18.42
N SER A 385 -11.66 -42.37 19.73
CA SER A 385 -11.43 -43.39 20.72
C SER A 385 -12.63 -44.35 20.73
N THR A 386 -12.49 -45.46 20.03
CA THR A 386 -13.19 -46.70 20.33
C THR A 386 -12.78 -47.18 21.72
N GLU A 387 -13.79 -47.61 22.49
CA GLU A 387 -13.73 -48.44 23.71
C GLU A 387 -13.22 -47.72 24.99
N GLY A 388 -13.87 -47.81 26.15
CA GLY A 388 -14.99 -48.60 26.60
C GLY A 388 -15.21 -48.35 28.11
N GLY A 389 -16.33 -48.85 28.65
CA GLY A 389 -16.48 -49.01 30.10
C GLY A 389 -17.60 -48.20 30.76
N THR A 390 -18.85 -48.45 30.40
CA THR A 390 -19.93 -48.37 31.38
C THR A 390 -19.81 -49.58 32.33
N SER A 391 -19.07 -49.40 33.43
CA SER A 391 -19.15 -50.29 34.59
C SER A 391 -20.00 -49.62 35.67
N SER A 392 -21.05 -50.34 36.02
CA SER A 392 -21.96 -50.16 37.15
C SER A 392 -21.29 -50.12 38.54
N LEU A 393 -21.96 -49.43 39.48
CA LEU A 393 -21.82 -49.49 40.97
C LEU A 393 -20.56 -48.80 41.52
N GLN A 394 -20.58 -47.88 42.49
CA GLN A 394 -21.40 -47.67 43.69
C GLN A 394 -21.66 -46.18 43.96
#